data_AF-G2NIY6-F1
#
_entry.id   AF-G2NIY6-F1
#
_cell.length_a   1.000
_cell.length_b   1.000
_cell.length_c   1.000
_cell.angle_alpha   90.00
_cell.angle_beta   90.00
_cell.angle_gamma   90.00
#
_symmetry.space_group_name_H-M   'P 1'
#
loop_
_entity.id
_entity.type
_entity.pdbx_description
1 polymer ?
#
loop_
_entity_poly.entity_id
_entity_poly.type
_entity_poly.pdbx_seq_one_letter_code
_entity_poly.pdbx_strand_id
1 'polypeptide(L)'
;MAREFQRGHKAKISDLTAGTDLYVGVRIAAPGLAFDISCFGLDADEQLSDDRYFIFFNQPKSPEESIQLLGAQAGDTESFRVTLDRIPANIHKLSFTATIDGAGQMSQIGPGYIRVVAGGEEVVRYAFDGTEFTTERAVMLGDFYLKDVWRFAAVGQGFDGGLDALLRNFGGEVAEEEPPAPAQGAAPGFAPPAETSAPPAFGVPAAPQAPQPAPAFGAPPAPPAPAPQHQPVHAAPTIVAPLAPRPPHAPTAPQPPQAPMPPQAPMPPQAPMAPQATGPYGQPPQPPQFGQVPGHIPGQGVPPPAPPFGQHPPAPFGQQPPVPQGGAPQTGGGLQAALQPYKEAATGQRWTSQNQQLMRADLTLGDMPVLARQGSMVMYQGKVDFGYKGAGFAGRVVGNATGQEMQLMRCTGRGQVFFAEDGSHLHPIELQGDGICVSAENVLAFDESLQYEVRRIEGHGIPGGALFTMQFQGTGTVVVKTHGVPVVLPVTPTTFADCNAVVAWSSASQVIVSSQVRLRRNAYPGHSGETVNLQFRGAPGNFIVVQPYEV
;
A
#
# COMPACT_ATOMS: atom_id res chain seq x y z
N MET A 1 28.07 -26.75 -4.12
CA MET A 1 27.59 -26.55 -5.52
C MET A 1 26.11 -26.81 -5.52
N ALA A 2 25.32 -25.91 -6.08
CA ALA A 2 23.87 -26.08 -6.20
C ALA A 2 23.55 -27.32 -7.04
N ARG A 3 22.51 -28.08 -6.66
CA ARG A 3 22.01 -29.16 -7.51
C ARG A 3 21.16 -28.56 -8.62
N GLU A 4 21.52 -28.86 -9.86
CA GLU A 4 20.73 -28.49 -11.03
C GLU A 4 19.54 -29.45 -11.19
N PHE A 5 18.35 -28.88 -11.24
CA PHE A 5 17.10 -29.60 -11.40
C PHE A 5 16.60 -29.41 -12.83
N GLN A 6 15.95 -30.44 -13.34
CA GLN A 6 15.18 -30.42 -14.57
C GLN A 6 13.72 -30.60 -14.20
N ARG A 7 12.82 -30.26 -15.13
CA ARG A 7 11.38 -30.45 -14.97
C ARG A 7 11.07 -31.87 -14.49
N GLY A 8 10.32 -31.98 -13.39
CA GLY A 8 9.95 -33.24 -12.74
C GLY A 8 10.93 -33.76 -11.69
N HIS A 9 12.13 -33.19 -11.54
CA HIS A 9 13.07 -33.59 -10.49
C HIS A 9 12.55 -33.26 -9.09
N LYS A 10 12.79 -34.17 -8.13
CA LYS A 10 12.34 -34.04 -6.73
C LYS A 10 13.46 -34.42 -5.77
N ALA A 11 13.62 -33.68 -4.67
CA ALA A 11 14.56 -34.03 -3.59
C ALA A 11 13.97 -33.72 -2.21
N LYS A 12 14.45 -34.42 -1.18
CA LYS A 12 14.14 -34.04 0.22
C LYS A 12 14.93 -32.79 0.58
N ILE A 13 14.31 -31.87 1.31
CA ILE A 13 15.02 -30.68 1.82
C ILE A 13 16.15 -31.09 2.76
N SER A 14 15.93 -32.11 3.59
CA SER A 14 16.94 -32.67 4.49
C SER A 14 18.20 -33.21 3.79
N ASP A 15 18.10 -33.61 2.52
CA ASP A 15 19.24 -34.11 1.72
C ASP A 15 20.02 -32.97 1.07
N LEU A 16 19.50 -31.74 1.16
CA LEU A 16 20.03 -30.52 0.55
C LEU A 16 20.58 -29.56 1.59
N THR A 17 19.94 -29.46 2.76
CA THR A 17 20.31 -28.57 3.85
C THR A 17 19.73 -29.03 5.19
N ALA A 18 20.42 -28.70 6.27
CA ALA A 18 19.92 -28.89 7.64
C ALA A 18 19.03 -27.73 8.11
N GLY A 19 19.04 -26.60 7.40
CA GLY A 19 18.23 -25.43 7.73
C GLY A 19 16.80 -25.58 7.24
N THR A 20 15.85 -25.05 8.00
CA THR A 20 14.43 -25.02 7.66
C THR A 20 13.96 -23.63 7.25
N ASP A 21 14.82 -22.61 7.42
CA ASP A 21 14.64 -21.27 6.87
C ASP A 21 15.30 -21.19 5.50
N LEU A 22 14.47 -21.05 4.48
CA LEU A 22 14.83 -21.12 3.08
C LEU A 22 14.53 -19.78 2.41
N TYR A 23 15.41 -19.40 1.51
CA TYR A 23 15.17 -18.31 0.58
C TYR A 23 14.89 -18.90 -0.79
N VAL A 24 13.74 -18.56 -1.38
CA VAL A 24 13.31 -19.01 -2.69
C VAL A 24 13.35 -17.82 -3.63
N GLY A 25 14.26 -17.84 -4.60
CA GLY A 25 14.45 -16.76 -5.56
C GLY A 25 13.94 -17.15 -6.94
N VAL A 26 13.20 -16.27 -7.59
CA VAL A 26 12.71 -16.45 -8.97
C VAL A 26 13.25 -15.32 -9.83
N ARG A 27 13.77 -15.66 -11.00
CA ARG A 27 14.17 -14.71 -12.02
C ARG A 27 13.56 -15.10 -13.36
N ILE A 28 12.87 -14.17 -14.02
CA ILE A 28 12.37 -14.38 -15.38
C ILE A 28 12.83 -13.20 -16.24
N ALA A 29 13.59 -13.47 -17.30
CA ALA A 29 13.99 -12.46 -18.26
C ALA A 29 12.92 -12.32 -19.35
N ALA A 30 12.09 -11.28 -19.31
CA ALA A 30 11.00 -11.14 -20.28
C ALA A 30 10.79 -9.68 -20.67
N PRO A 31 11.48 -9.19 -21.71
CA PRO A 31 11.38 -7.80 -22.14
C PRO A 31 9.96 -7.46 -22.60
N GLY A 32 9.32 -6.49 -21.93
CA GLY A 32 7.99 -5.99 -22.31
C GLY A 32 6.81 -6.84 -21.84
N LEU A 33 7.05 -7.88 -21.04
CA LEU A 33 6.02 -8.67 -20.37
C LEU A 33 6.14 -8.48 -18.86
N ALA A 34 5.01 -8.27 -18.18
CA ALA A 34 4.94 -8.20 -16.73
C ALA A 34 4.58 -9.57 -16.15
N PHE A 35 5.20 -9.94 -15.04
CA PHE A 35 4.97 -11.21 -14.36
C PHE A 35 4.63 -10.97 -12.90
N ASP A 36 3.61 -11.67 -12.44
CA ASP A 36 3.33 -11.83 -11.02
C ASP A 36 3.84 -13.19 -10.58
N ILE A 37 4.76 -13.18 -9.61
CA ILE A 37 5.22 -14.41 -8.95
C ILE A 37 4.49 -14.52 -7.61
N SER A 38 3.85 -15.66 -7.40
CA SER A 38 3.04 -15.91 -6.20
C SER A 38 3.30 -17.29 -5.62
N CYS A 39 2.94 -17.49 -4.36
CA CYS A 39 3.04 -18.76 -3.65
C CYS A 39 1.66 -19.15 -3.10
N PHE A 40 1.20 -20.36 -3.42
CA PHE A 40 -0.04 -20.92 -2.90
C PHE A 40 0.26 -21.95 -1.81
N GLY A 41 -0.18 -21.71 -0.59
CA GLY A 41 -0.24 -22.72 0.46
C GLY A 41 -1.52 -23.54 0.34
N LEU A 42 -1.37 -24.83 0.10
CA LEU A 42 -2.43 -25.78 -0.20
C LEU A 42 -2.52 -26.83 0.90
N ASP A 43 -3.73 -27.33 1.12
CA ASP A 43 -4.03 -28.40 2.07
C ASP A 43 -3.63 -29.80 1.54
N ALA A 44 -4.03 -30.84 2.27
CA ALA A 44 -3.74 -32.22 1.93
C ALA A 44 -4.42 -32.70 0.63
N ASP A 45 -5.51 -32.04 0.22
CA ASP A 45 -6.27 -32.30 -1.00
C ASP A 45 -5.80 -31.41 -2.17
N GLU A 46 -4.65 -30.73 -1.99
CA GLU A 46 -4.07 -29.76 -2.92
C GLU A 46 -4.99 -28.57 -3.23
N GLN A 47 -5.88 -28.21 -2.29
CA GLN A 47 -6.79 -27.08 -2.42
C GLN A 47 -6.30 -25.87 -1.61
N LEU A 48 -6.60 -24.67 -2.09
CA LEU A 48 -6.43 -23.42 -1.34
C LEU A 48 -7.57 -23.31 -0.32
N SER A 49 -7.43 -24.01 0.80
CA SER A 49 -8.46 -24.02 1.87
C SER A 49 -8.53 -22.72 2.68
N ASP A 50 -7.47 -21.92 2.63
CA ASP A 50 -7.32 -20.67 3.39
C ASP A 50 -6.59 -19.64 2.52
N ASP A 51 -7.35 -18.66 2.03
CA ASP A 51 -6.87 -17.61 1.13
C ASP A 51 -5.69 -16.80 1.70
N ARG A 52 -5.51 -16.79 3.03
CA ARG A 52 -4.38 -16.12 3.70
C ARG A 52 -3.02 -16.76 3.39
N TYR A 53 -3.03 -17.95 2.80
CA TYR A 53 -1.82 -18.63 2.33
C TYR A 53 -1.60 -18.48 0.81
N PHE A 54 -2.39 -17.66 0.14
CA PHE A 54 -2.05 -17.16 -1.19
C PHE A 54 -1.16 -15.92 -1.02
N ILE A 55 0.16 -16.10 -1.13
CA ILE A 55 1.15 -15.05 -0.93
C ILE A 55 1.52 -14.41 -2.27
N PHE A 56 1.25 -13.12 -2.39
CA PHE A 56 1.51 -12.28 -3.56
C PHE A 56 1.69 -10.83 -3.12
N PHE A 57 1.91 -9.90 -4.04
CA PHE A 57 2.27 -8.51 -3.70
C PHE A 57 1.29 -7.81 -2.75
N ASN A 58 -0.01 -8.10 -2.80
CA ASN A 58 -1.03 -7.49 -1.92
C ASN A 58 -1.22 -8.26 -0.59
N GLN A 59 -0.73 -9.49 -0.50
CA GLN A 59 -0.72 -10.30 0.72
C GLN A 59 0.69 -10.88 0.89
N PRO A 60 1.67 -10.05 1.29
CA PRO A 60 3.08 -10.42 1.20
C PRO A 60 3.50 -11.41 2.29
N LYS A 61 2.64 -11.78 3.25
CA LYS A 61 3.01 -12.68 4.34
C LYS A 61 1.85 -13.56 4.80
N SER A 62 2.17 -14.78 5.22
CA SER A 62 1.22 -15.66 5.90
C SER A 62 0.95 -15.19 7.34
N PRO A 63 -0.15 -15.61 7.99
CA PRO A 63 -0.53 -15.14 9.34
C PRO A 63 0.55 -15.31 10.41
N GLU A 64 1.26 -16.43 10.35
CA GLU A 64 2.36 -16.79 11.24
C GLU A 64 3.74 -16.42 10.67
N GLU A 65 3.77 -15.68 9.56
CA GLU A 65 4.97 -15.21 8.86
C GLU A 65 5.93 -16.34 8.49
N SER A 66 5.42 -17.56 8.28
CA SER A 66 6.20 -18.70 7.79
C SER A 66 6.55 -18.55 6.31
N ILE A 67 5.77 -17.78 5.56
CA ILE A 67 6.03 -17.42 4.18
C ILE A 67 5.98 -15.89 4.08
N GLN A 68 7.01 -15.29 3.49
CA GLN A 68 7.11 -13.84 3.31
C GLN A 68 7.67 -13.52 1.93
N LEU A 69 6.98 -12.67 1.18
CA LEU A 69 7.45 -12.06 -0.06
C LEU A 69 8.44 -10.93 0.29
N LEU A 70 9.62 -10.97 -0.31
CA LEU A 70 10.73 -10.06 -0.02
C LEU A 70 11.05 -9.09 -1.17
N GLY A 71 10.40 -9.22 -2.32
CA GLY A 71 10.74 -8.41 -3.49
C GLY A 71 11.95 -8.94 -4.26
N ALA A 72 12.43 -8.10 -5.17
CA ALA A 72 13.70 -8.30 -5.87
C ALA A 72 14.88 -8.29 -4.89
N GLN A 73 15.66 -9.38 -4.86
CA GLN A 73 16.81 -9.53 -3.96
C GLN A 73 17.92 -10.30 -4.68
N ALA A 74 19.18 -9.94 -4.46
CA ALA A 74 20.36 -10.70 -4.93
C ALA A 74 20.33 -11.12 -6.42
N GLY A 75 19.76 -10.30 -7.30
CA GLY A 75 19.65 -10.55 -8.74
C GLY A 75 18.41 -11.34 -9.19
N ASP A 76 17.54 -11.72 -8.27
CA ASP A 76 16.24 -12.33 -8.52
C ASP A 76 15.18 -11.24 -8.72
N THR A 77 14.20 -11.50 -9.59
CA THR A 77 13.10 -10.55 -9.84
C THR A 77 12.09 -10.54 -8.70
N GLU A 78 11.85 -11.71 -8.10
CA GLU A 78 10.97 -11.86 -6.95
C GLU A 78 11.53 -12.93 -6.01
N SER A 79 11.35 -12.74 -4.69
CA SER A 79 11.95 -13.62 -3.70
C SER A 79 11.03 -13.86 -2.52
N PHE A 80 11.15 -15.04 -1.92
CA PHE A 80 10.37 -15.45 -0.76
C PHE A 80 11.28 -15.97 0.34
N ARG A 81 10.93 -15.69 1.60
CA ARG A 81 11.42 -16.41 2.77
C ARG A 81 10.38 -17.46 3.15
N VAL A 82 10.84 -18.70 3.37
CA VAL A 82 10.01 -19.82 3.77
C VAL A 82 10.64 -20.49 4.98
N THR A 83 10.00 -20.41 6.14
CA THR A 83 10.41 -21.11 7.36
C THR A 83 9.54 -22.36 7.54
N LEU A 84 10.02 -23.50 7.06
CA LEU A 84 9.26 -24.75 6.98
C LEU A 84 8.70 -25.25 8.32
N ASP A 85 9.42 -25.03 9.42
CA ASP A 85 9.00 -25.46 10.77
C ASP A 85 7.88 -24.60 11.36
N ARG A 86 7.63 -23.42 10.78
CA ARG A 86 6.54 -22.53 11.18
C ARG A 86 5.28 -22.73 10.35
N ILE A 87 5.34 -23.53 9.29
CA ILE A 87 4.19 -23.80 8.43
C ILE A 87 3.15 -24.58 9.24
N PRO A 88 1.89 -24.10 9.33
CA PRO A 88 0.84 -24.79 10.07
C PRO A 88 0.50 -26.15 9.50
N ALA A 89 0.08 -27.07 10.37
CA ALA A 89 -0.13 -28.48 10.01
C ALA A 89 -1.25 -28.71 9.00
N ASN A 90 -2.13 -27.73 8.75
CA ASN A 90 -3.15 -27.81 7.71
C ASN A 90 -2.60 -27.51 6.30
N ILE A 91 -1.39 -26.94 6.18
CA ILE A 91 -0.76 -26.64 4.89
C ILE A 91 0.27 -27.72 4.58
N HIS A 92 0.02 -28.46 3.50
CA HIS A 92 0.84 -29.61 3.09
C HIS A 92 1.67 -29.32 1.84
N LYS A 93 1.38 -28.26 1.09
CA LYS A 93 2.10 -27.95 -0.15
C LYS A 93 2.18 -26.44 -0.37
N LEU A 94 3.35 -25.95 -0.77
CA LEU A 94 3.59 -24.58 -1.21
C LEU A 94 3.94 -24.60 -2.69
N SER A 95 3.10 -24.02 -3.54
CA SER A 95 3.33 -23.96 -4.99
C SER A 95 3.72 -22.57 -5.44
N PHE A 96 4.91 -22.44 -6.04
CA PHE A 96 5.41 -21.18 -6.58
C PHE A 96 5.03 -21.08 -8.04
N THR A 97 4.31 -20.02 -8.40
CA THR A 97 3.80 -19.82 -9.75
C THR A 97 4.24 -18.49 -10.32
N ALA A 98 4.34 -18.41 -11.64
CA ALA A 98 4.50 -17.17 -12.39
C ALA A 98 3.32 -17.01 -13.33
N THR A 99 2.70 -15.84 -13.34
CA THR A 99 1.59 -15.50 -14.24
C THR A 99 1.92 -14.24 -15.03
N ILE A 100 1.60 -14.22 -16.32
CA ILE A 100 1.74 -13.02 -17.15
C ILE A 100 0.57 -12.08 -16.87
N ASP A 101 0.89 -10.84 -16.50
CA ASP A 101 -0.08 -9.75 -16.45
C ASP A 101 -0.25 -9.15 -17.85
N GLY A 102 -1.49 -9.11 -18.34
CA GLY A 102 -1.85 -8.59 -19.65
C GLY A 102 -1.75 -9.59 -20.81
N ALA A 103 -1.60 -9.05 -22.03
CA ALA A 103 -1.56 -9.85 -23.25
C ALA A 103 -0.14 -10.39 -23.49
N GLY A 104 0.03 -11.70 -23.39
CA GLY A 104 1.33 -12.36 -23.59
C GLY A 104 1.22 -13.87 -23.38
N GLN A 105 2.26 -14.59 -23.76
CA GLN A 105 2.37 -16.06 -23.62
C GLN A 105 3.72 -16.44 -23.04
N MET A 106 3.77 -17.52 -22.27
CA MET A 106 5.00 -18.03 -21.63
C MET A 106 6.05 -18.44 -22.68
N SER A 107 5.66 -18.74 -23.91
CA SER A 107 6.59 -18.96 -25.03
C SER A 107 7.46 -17.75 -25.38
N GLN A 108 7.08 -16.55 -24.96
CA GLN A 108 7.77 -15.29 -25.26
C GLN A 108 8.81 -14.91 -24.20
N ILE A 109 8.94 -15.68 -23.12
CA ILE A 109 9.92 -15.41 -22.07
C ILE A 109 11.32 -15.84 -22.50
N GLY A 110 12.30 -15.04 -22.10
CA GLY A 110 13.71 -15.43 -22.12
C GLY A 110 14.07 -16.35 -20.94
N PRO A 111 15.36 -16.62 -20.73
CA PRO A 111 15.80 -17.57 -19.72
C PRO A 111 15.43 -17.12 -18.30
N GLY A 112 14.86 -18.04 -17.54
CA GLY A 112 14.49 -17.87 -16.14
C GLY A 112 15.02 -19.00 -15.26
N TYR A 113 14.85 -18.84 -13.96
CA TYR A 113 15.07 -19.90 -12.99
C TYR A 113 14.24 -19.69 -11.72
N ILE A 114 14.03 -20.79 -11.01
CA ILE A 114 13.72 -20.81 -9.57
C ILE A 114 14.89 -21.44 -8.84
N ARG A 115 15.32 -20.83 -7.73
CA ARG A 115 16.40 -21.33 -6.88
C ARG A 115 15.99 -21.37 -5.43
N VAL A 116 16.62 -22.28 -4.68
CA VAL A 116 16.48 -22.40 -3.23
C VAL A 116 17.85 -22.19 -2.61
N VAL A 117 17.92 -21.29 -1.64
CA VAL A 117 19.11 -20.91 -0.89
C VAL A 117 18.86 -21.21 0.58
N ALA A 118 19.82 -21.85 1.25
CA ALA A 118 19.77 -22.15 2.66
C ALA A 118 21.12 -21.84 3.31
N GLY A 119 21.12 -21.12 4.44
CA GLY A 119 22.36 -20.73 5.12
C GLY A 119 23.31 -19.86 4.28
N GLY A 120 22.78 -19.14 3.27
CA GLY A 120 23.57 -18.33 2.34
C GLY A 120 24.14 -19.10 1.14
N GLU A 121 23.94 -20.41 1.06
CA GLU A 121 24.35 -21.22 -0.09
C GLU A 121 23.17 -21.64 -0.95
N GLU A 122 23.34 -21.54 -2.26
CA GLU A 122 22.35 -22.06 -3.22
C GLU A 122 22.42 -23.59 -3.24
N VAL A 123 21.30 -24.23 -2.88
CA VAL A 123 21.19 -25.69 -2.76
C VAL A 123 20.47 -26.33 -3.94
N VAL A 124 19.54 -25.60 -4.57
CA VAL A 124 18.79 -26.05 -5.75
C VAL A 124 18.67 -24.91 -6.76
N ARG A 125 18.79 -25.24 -8.03
CA ARG A 125 18.45 -24.36 -9.16
C ARG A 125 17.72 -25.16 -10.23
N TYR A 126 16.53 -24.71 -10.61
CA TYR A 126 15.81 -25.17 -11.79
C TYR A 126 15.77 -24.01 -12.79
N ALA A 127 16.48 -24.17 -13.91
CA ALA A 127 16.45 -23.23 -15.01
C ALA A 127 15.37 -23.63 -16.01
N PHE A 128 14.68 -22.64 -16.58
CA PHE A 128 13.66 -22.83 -17.61
C PHE A 128 13.72 -21.70 -18.64
N ASP A 129 13.13 -21.91 -19.81
CA ASP A 129 12.98 -20.86 -20.82
C ASP A 129 11.67 -21.00 -21.61
N GLY A 130 11.37 -20.01 -22.47
CA GLY A 130 10.14 -19.98 -23.27
C GLY A 130 9.96 -21.16 -24.22
N THR A 131 11.01 -21.91 -24.56
CA THR A 131 10.87 -23.08 -25.46
C THR A 131 10.17 -24.27 -24.80
N GLU A 132 10.07 -24.27 -23.46
CA GLU A 132 9.32 -25.27 -22.69
C GLU A 132 7.81 -25.01 -22.66
N PHE A 133 7.36 -23.86 -23.19
CA PHE A 133 5.98 -23.40 -23.16
C PHE A 133 5.49 -23.01 -24.56
N THR A 134 4.18 -22.94 -24.71
CA THR A 134 3.45 -22.62 -25.93
C THR A 134 2.46 -21.48 -25.68
N THR A 135 1.17 -21.81 -25.54
CA THR A 135 0.08 -20.85 -25.38
C THR A 135 -0.19 -20.43 -23.94
N GLU A 136 0.53 -21.03 -23.00
CA GLU A 136 0.25 -20.88 -21.58
C GLU A 136 0.51 -19.46 -21.09
N ARG A 137 -0.31 -18.98 -20.15
CA ARG A 137 -0.22 -17.62 -19.56
C ARG A 137 0.20 -17.64 -18.10
N ALA A 138 0.18 -18.81 -17.46
CA ALA A 138 0.74 -19.03 -16.14
C ALA A 138 1.55 -20.32 -16.11
N VAL A 139 2.47 -20.46 -15.14
CA VAL A 139 3.29 -21.64 -14.95
C VAL A 139 3.52 -21.90 -13.46
N MET A 140 3.38 -23.15 -13.02
CA MET A 140 3.90 -23.62 -11.74
C MET A 140 5.39 -23.93 -11.88
N LEU A 141 6.23 -23.17 -11.20
CA LEU A 141 7.69 -23.25 -11.28
C LEU A 141 8.22 -24.41 -10.43
N GLY A 142 7.78 -24.47 -9.17
CA GLY A 142 8.24 -25.48 -8.23
C GLY A 142 7.38 -25.56 -6.98
N ASP A 143 7.36 -26.74 -6.38
CA ASP A 143 6.54 -27.03 -5.21
C ASP A 143 7.41 -27.50 -4.04
N PHE A 144 7.14 -26.96 -2.85
CA PHE A 144 7.48 -27.64 -1.61
C PHE A 144 6.27 -28.46 -1.18
N TYR A 145 6.45 -29.74 -0.88
CA TYR A 145 5.34 -30.57 -0.40
C TYR A 145 5.78 -31.47 0.75
N LEU A 146 4.88 -31.61 1.71
CA LEU A 146 5.06 -32.40 2.90
C LEU A 146 4.51 -33.81 2.65
N LYS A 147 5.38 -34.80 2.79
CA LYS A 147 4.99 -36.21 2.92
C LYS A 147 5.36 -36.65 4.34
N ASP A 148 6.41 -37.44 4.48
CA ASP A 148 7.03 -37.72 5.78
C ASP A 148 8.02 -36.60 6.18
N VAL A 149 8.57 -35.93 5.17
CA VAL A 149 9.48 -34.78 5.28
C VAL A 149 9.17 -33.81 4.14
N TRP A 150 9.54 -32.54 4.30
CA TRP A 150 9.47 -31.56 3.23
C TRP A 150 10.36 -31.94 2.05
N ARG A 151 9.82 -31.79 0.85
CA ARG A 151 10.50 -32.07 -0.41
C ARG A 151 10.29 -30.92 -1.38
N PHE A 152 11.29 -30.64 -2.20
CA PHE A 152 11.17 -29.72 -3.32
C PHE A 152 10.99 -30.50 -4.62
N ALA A 153 10.10 -30.03 -5.50
CA ALA A 153 9.93 -30.51 -6.87
C ALA A 153 10.04 -29.35 -7.86
N ALA A 154 10.83 -29.53 -8.91
CA ALA A 154 10.78 -28.67 -10.10
C ALA A 154 9.59 -29.12 -10.96
N VAL A 155 8.63 -28.23 -11.23
CA VAL A 155 7.34 -28.61 -11.82
C VAL A 155 7.24 -28.24 -13.30
N GLY A 156 7.42 -26.95 -13.62
CA GLY A 156 7.36 -26.42 -14.98
C GLY A 156 6.02 -26.65 -15.70
N GLN A 157 4.89 -26.69 -14.98
CA GLN A 157 3.58 -26.98 -15.59
C GLN A 157 2.88 -25.68 -15.98
N GLY A 158 2.58 -25.51 -17.27
CA GLY A 158 1.88 -24.33 -17.80
C GLY A 158 0.35 -24.44 -17.73
N PHE A 159 -0.31 -23.28 -17.73
CA PHE A 159 -1.77 -23.12 -17.73
C PHE A 159 -2.20 -22.03 -18.71
N ASP A 160 -3.05 -22.38 -19.69
CA ASP A 160 -3.56 -21.46 -20.72
C ASP A 160 -4.45 -20.35 -20.15
N GLY A 161 -5.29 -20.67 -19.17
CA GLY A 161 -6.23 -19.71 -18.57
C GLY A 161 -5.59 -18.75 -17.56
N GLY A 162 -4.27 -18.68 -17.47
CA GLY A 162 -3.57 -17.76 -16.57
C GLY A 162 -3.88 -18.04 -15.08
N LEU A 163 -4.01 -16.97 -14.29
CA LEU A 163 -4.30 -17.06 -12.86
C LEU A 163 -5.66 -17.74 -12.59
N ASP A 164 -6.68 -17.50 -13.42
CA ASP A 164 -8.01 -18.10 -13.24
C ASP A 164 -7.96 -19.63 -13.35
N ALA A 165 -7.16 -20.15 -14.28
CA ALA A 165 -6.95 -21.60 -14.41
C ALA A 165 -6.15 -22.17 -13.23
N LEU A 166 -5.19 -21.44 -12.68
CA LEU A 166 -4.48 -21.83 -11.47
C LEU A 166 -5.42 -21.86 -10.25
N LEU A 167 -6.25 -20.82 -10.06
CA LEU A 167 -7.20 -20.75 -8.97
C LEU A 167 -8.22 -21.89 -9.04
N ARG A 168 -8.79 -22.17 -10.22
CA ARG A 168 -9.67 -23.34 -10.42
C ARG A 168 -8.95 -24.66 -10.17
N ASN A 169 -7.69 -24.78 -10.55
CA ASN A 169 -6.88 -25.97 -10.29
C ASN A 169 -6.67 -26.21 -8.78
N PHE A 170 -6.62 -25.15 -7.97
CA PHE A 170 -6.51 -25.22 -6.52
C PHE A 170 -7.86 -25.11 -5.79
N GLY A 171 -8.98 -25.30 -6.48
CA GLY A 171 -10.31 -25.31 -5.84
C GLY A 171 -10.98 -23.97 -5.61
N GLY A 172 -10.41 -22.87 -6.11
CA GLY A 172 -11.01 -21.55 -6.01
C GLY A 172 -12.25 -21.42 -6.89
N GLU A 173 -13.32 -20.84 -6.33
CA GLU A 173 -14.49 -20.39 -7.09
C GLU A 173 -14.14 -19.08 -7.80
N VAL A 174 -13.96 -19.14 -9.13
CA VAL A 174 -13.92 -17.93 -9.97
C VAL A 174 -15.36 -17.58 -10.29
N ALA A 175 -15.90 -16.51 -9.71
CA ALA A 175 -17.23 -16.00 -10.07
C ALA A 175 -17.27 -15.72 -11.59
N GLU A 176 -18.11 -16.46 -12.30
CA GLU A 176 -18.29 -16.27 -13.74
C GLU A 176 -18.93 -14.89 -13.98
N GLU A 177 -18.24 -14.05 -14.75
CA GLU A 177 -18.81 -12.79 -15.21
C GLU A 177 -19.90 -13.11 -16.24
N GLU A 178 -21.15 -12.88 -15.86
CA GLU A 178 -22.31 -13.13 -16.71
C GLU A 178 -22.23 -12.20 -17.95
N PRO A 179 -22.23 -12.75 -19.18
CA PRO A 179 -22.11 -11.91 -20.37
C PRO A 179 -23.28 -10.92 -20.40
N PRO A 180 -23.03 -9.64 -20.75
CA PRO A 180 -24.06 -8.62 -20.71
C PRO A 180 -25.24 -9.04 -21.57
N ALA A 181 -26.42 -9.05 -20.96
CA ALA A 181 -27.67 -9.35 -21.67
C ALA A 181 -27.80 -8.42 -22.90
N PRO A 182 -28.15 -8.96 -24.07
CA PRO A 182 -28.34 -8.13 -25.26
C PRO A 182 -29.44 -7.10 -25.01
N ALA A 183 -29.14 -5.83 -25.29
CA ALA A 183 -30.06 -4.72 -25.13
C ALA A 183 -31.40 -5.03 -25.83
N GLN A 184 -32.46 -5.13 -25.03
CA GLN A 184 -33.82 -5.29 -25.55
C GLN A 184 -34.21 -4.02 -26.31
N GLY A 185 -34.48 -4.20 -27.60
CA GLY A 185 -34.93 -3.14 -28.51
C GLY A 185 -36.21 -2.48 -28.02
N ALA A 186 -36.27 -1.16 -28.21
CA ALA A 186 -37.43 -0.33 -27.92
C ALA A 186 -38.71 -0.90 -28.56
N ALA A 187 -39.79 -0.94 -27.77
CA ALA A 187 -41.11 -1.39 -28.23
C ALA A 187 -41.70 -0.43 -29.29
N PRO A 188 -42.50 -0.92 -30.26
CA PRO A 188 -43.02 -0.11 -31.36
C PRO A 188 -44.18 0.80 -30.92
N GLY A 189 -44.10 2.09 -31.27
CA GLY A 189 -45.15 3.07 -31.08
C GLY A 189 -46.35 2.85 -32.00
N PHE A 190 -47.53 2.91 -31.40
CA PHE A 190 -48.86 2.89 -32.01
C PHE A 190 -49.10 4.15 -32.87
N ALA A 191 -49.52 3.97 -34.12
CA ALA A 191 -49.91 5.05 -35.05
C ALA A 191 -51.44 5.13 -35.21
N PRO A 192 -52.01 6.33 -35.43
CA PRO A 192 -52.95 6.53 -36.55
C PRO A 192 -52.94 7.99 -37.13
N PRO A 193 -53.78 8.34 -38.12
CA PRO A 193 -53.67 8.01 -39.55
C PRO A 193 -53.45 9.26 -40.44
N ALA A 194 -53.13 9.03 -41.72
CA ALA A 194 -52.79 10.04 -42.72
C ALA A 194 -54.01 10.79 -43.30
N GLU A 195 -53.86 12.10 -43.50
CA GLU A 195 -54.63 12.87 -44.49
C GLU A 195 -53.73 13.75 -45.37
N THR A 196 -54.20 13.87 -46.60
CA THR A 196 -53.51 14.21 -47.85
C THR A 196 -53.66 15.70 -48.18
N SER A 197 -52.58 16.40 -48.55
CA SER A 197 -52.54 17.40 -49.65
C SER A 197 -51.19 18.15 -49.67
N ALA A 198 -50.66 18.39 -50.87
CA ALA A 198 -49.49 19.21 -51.19
C ALA A 198 -49.91 20.29 -52.22
N PRO A 199 -49.08 21.29 -52.65
CA PRO A 199 -47.74 21.74 -52.23
C PRO A 199 -47.76 23.31 -52.03
N PRO A 200 -46.72 24.19 -52.16
CA PRO A 200 -45.50 24.16 -53.00
C PRO A 200 -44.15 24.32 -52.26
N ALA A 201 -43.08 24.00 -52.99
CA ALA A 201 -41.70 23.99 -52.55
C ALA A 201 -41.11 25.38 -52.24
N PHE A 202 -40.45 25.50 -51.09
CA PHE A 202 -39.38 26.46 -50.83
C PHE A 202 -38.27 25.78 -50.00
N GLY A 203 -37.02 26.09 -50.34
CA GLY A 203 -35.86 25.21 -50.20
C GLY A 203 -35.39 24.85 -48.79
N VAL A 204 -34.75 23.68 -48.71
CA VAL A 204 -34.03 23.15 -47.56
C VAL A 204 -32.56 23.58 -47.65
N PRO A 205 -31.96 24.19 -46.62
CA PRO A 205 -30.51 24.26 -46.49
C PRO A 205 -29.97 22.89 -46.03
N ALA A 206 -29.05 22.33 -46.81
CA ALA A 206 -28.36 21.08 -46.52
C ALA A 206 -27.27 21.25 -45.46
N ALA A 207 -27.00 20.15 -44.76
CA ALA A 207 -26.03 20.01 -43.68
C ALA A 207 -24.59 20.36 -44.09
N PRO A 208 -23.73 20.84 -43.15
CA PRO A 208 -22.34 21.16 -43.43
C PRO A 208 -21.49 19.92 -43.75
N GLN A 209 -20.88 19.93 -44.93
CA GLN A 209 -19.86 18.98 -45.36
C GLN A 209 -18.49 19.29 -44.73
N ALA A 210 -17.71 18.23 -44.50
CA ALA A 210 -16.30 18.30 -44.11
C ALA A 210 -15.46 19.03 -45.19
N PRO A 211 -14.49 19.88 -44.81
CA PRO A 211 -13.62 20.53 -45.79
C PRO A 211 -12.60 19.55 -46.39
N GLN A 212 -12.64 19.41 -47.72
CA GLN A 212 -11.55 18.92 -48.55
C GLN A 212 -10.48 20.02 -48.77
N PRO A 213 -9.22 19.65 -49.07
CA PRO A 213 -8.12 20.60 -49.24
C PRO A 213 -8.17 21.34 -50.59
N ALA A 214 -7.89 22.65 -50.56
CA ALA A 214 -7.77 23.52 -51.73
C ALA A 214 -6.32 24.04 -51.90
N PRO A 215 -5.94 24.51 -53.11
CA PRO A 215 -4.56 24.49 -53.62
C PRO A 215 -3.68 25.69 -53.24
N ALA A 216 -2.38 25.49 -53.45
CA ALA A 216 -1.28 26.42 -53.20
C ALA A 216 -1.42 27.79 -53.89
N PHE A 217 -1.20 28.86 -53.12
CA PHE A 217 -0.79 30.18 -53.60
C PHE A 217 0.14 30.84 -52.56
N GLY A 218 1.34 31.23 -53.02
CA GLY A 218 2.16 32.35 -52.53
C GLY A 218 2.62 32.37 -51.06
N ALA A 219 3.86 31.95 -50.81
CA ALA A 219 4.56 32.18 -49.55
C ALA A 219 4.93 33.68 -49.37
N PRO A 220 4.64 34.31 -48.22
CA PRO A 220 5.27 35.57 -47.79
C PRO A 220 6.66 35.33 -47.16
N PRO A 221 7.59 36.31 -47.23
CA PRO A 221 9.01 36.13 -46.95
C PRO A 221 9.36 35.93 -45.47
N ALA A 222 10.40 35.13 -45.23
CA ALA A 222 10.96 34.81 -43.91
C ALA A 222 11.77 35.97 -43.29
N PRO A 223 11.82 36.09 -41.95
CA PRO A 223 12.68 37.03 -41.24
C PRO A 223 14.16 36.61 -41.29
N PRO A 224 15.12 37.57 -41.27
CA PRO A 224 16.55 37.29 -41.46
C PRO A 224 17.21 36.64 -40.24
N ALA A 225 18.08 35.66 -40.53
CA ALA A 225 18.94 34.97 -39.58
C ALA A 225 20.16 35.83 -39.17
N PRO A 226 20.67 35.70 -37.93
CA PRO A 226 21.93 36.32 -37.52
C PRO A 226 23.14 35.58 -38.11
N ALA A 227 24.06 36.33 -38.70
CA ALA A 227 25.29 35.82 -39.33
C ALA A 227 26.47 35.72 -38.34
N PRO A 228 27.46 34.85 -38.61
CA PRO A 228 28.52 34.44 -37.69
C PRO A 228 29.80 35.29 -37.82
N GLN A 229 30.56 35.44 -36.73
CA GLN A 229 31.88 36.07 -36.74
C GLN A 229 33.02 35.04 -36.66
N HIS A 230 34.05 35.32 -37.46
CA HIS A 230 35.19 34.50 -37.84
C HIS A 230 36.18 34.15 -36.72
N GLN A 231 36.77 32.94 -36.80
CA GLN A 231 38.12 32.63 -36.31
C GLN A 231 39.12 32.67 -37.48
N PRO A 232 40.40 33.06 -37.27
CA PRO A 232 41.45 32.91 -38.28
C PRO A 232 42.22 31.56 -38.17
N VAL A 233 42.45 31.03 -39.38
CA VAL A 233 43.26 29.91 -39.90
C VAL A 233 44.72 29.80 -39.36
N HIS A 234 45.36 28.63 -39.36
CA HIS A 234 46.13 27.96 -40.44
C HIS A 234 46.54 26.53 -39.96
N ALA A 235 46.85 25.48 -40.73
CA ALA A 235 46.90 25.14 -42.16
C ALA A 235 46.86 23.59 -42.31
N ALA A 236 46.62 23.13 -43.53
CA ALA A 236 46.10 21.82 -43.99
C ALA A 236 47.23 20.78 -44.34
N PRO A 237 47.02 19.77 -45.23
CA PRO A 237 46.03 18.66 -45.31
C PRO A 237 46.69 17.27 -45.63
N THR A 238 45.90 16.17 -45.78
CA THR A 238 45.84 15.28 -47.01
C THR A 238 45.46 13.78 -46.79
N ILE A 239 44.27 13.38 -47.31
CA ILE A 239 43.84 12.19 -48.13
C ILE A 239 44.01 10.69 -47.71
N VAL A 240 42.84 9.99 -47.62
CA VAL A 240 42.33 8.69 -48.18
C VAL A 240 42.94 7.28 -47.85
N ALA A 241 42.19 6.48 -47.03
CA ALA A 241 41.67 5.07 -47.15
C ALA A 241 42.59 3.82 -47.47
N PRO A 242 42.11 2.53 -47.49
CA PRO A 242 41.40 1.65 -46.51
C PRO A 242 41.90 0.15 -46.43
N LEU A 243 41.17 -0.77 -45.74
CA LEU A 243 41.26 -2.28 -45.65
C LEU A 243 42.35 -2.91 -44.72
N ALA A 244 42.26 -4.06 -44.02
CA ALA A 244 41.25 -5.09 -43.64
C ALA A 244 41.84 -5.97 -42.44
N PRO A 245 41.59 -7.29 -42.18
CA PRO A 245 41.13 -7.82 -40.87
C PRO A 245 42.09 -8.77 -40.04
N ARG A 246 41.80 -8.91 -38.71
CA ARG A 246 42.08 -9.91 -37.59
C ARG A 246 43.10 -11.09 -37.75
N PRO A 247 43.46 -11.88 -36.69
CA PRO A 247 44.06 -11.73 -35.31
C PRO A 247 45.33 -12.68 -35.17
N PRO A 248 45.79 -13.32 -34.04
CA PRO A 248 45.66 -13.14 -32.56
C PRO A 248 47.01 -13.15 -31.76
N HIS A 249 46.90 -13.06 -30.42
CA HIS A 249 47.81 -13.48 -29.32
C HIS A 249 48.50 -12.39 -28.45
N ALA A 250 48.44 -12.68 -27.14
CA ALA A 250 48.85 -11.97 -25.91
C ALA A 250 50.38 -11.69 -25.83
N PRO A 251 50.94 -10.89 -24.88
CA PRO A 251 50.65 -10.90 -23.45
C PRO A 251 50.52 -9.52 -22.74
N THR A 252 49.98 -9.60 -21.53
CA THR A 252 49.84 -8.59 -20.46
C THR A 252 51.09 -7.73 -20.21
N ALA A 253 50.88 -6.42 -20.09
CA ALA A 253 51.86 -5.44 -19.60
C ALA A 253 51.37 -4.76 -18.29
N PRO A 254 52.30 -4.28 -17.43
CA PRO A 254 52.05 -3.98 -16.01
C PRO A 254 51.41 -2.61 -15.76
N GLN A 255 50.60 -2.51 -14.70
CA GLN A 255 50.05 -1.24 -14.19
C GLN A 255 51.15 -0.36 -13.53
N PRO A 256 51.07 0.98 -13.66
CA PRO A 256 52.00 1.91 -13.02
C PRO A 256 51.72 2.10 -11.51
N PRO A 257 52.75 2.42 -10.70
CA PRO A 257 52.64 2.49 -9.24
C PRO A 257 51.87 3.74 -8.74
N GLN A 258 51.11 3.55 -7.67
CA GLN A 258 50.35 4.58 -6.95
C GLN A 258 51.28 5.48 -6.11
N ALA A 259 50.96 6.78 -6.07
CA ALA A 259 51.68 7.79 -5.29
C ALA A 259 51.37 7.73 -3.78
N PRO A 260 52.31 8.09 -2.87
CA PRO A 260 52.10 8.02 -1.42
C PRO A 260 51.27 9.19 -0.87
N MET A 261 50.48 8.92 0.17
CA MET A 261 49.69 9.89 0.93
C MET A 261 50.58 10.83 1.78
N PRO A 262 50.14 12.09 2.06
CA PRO A 262 50.85 13.00 2.96
C PRO A 262 50.58 12.70 4.45
N PRO A 263 51.54 13.00 5.36
CA PRO A 263 51.44 12.67 6.79
C PRO A 263 50.52 13.62 7.58
N GLN A 264 49.89 13.04 8.62
CA GLN A 264 48.98 13.70 9.56
C GLN A 264 49.71 14.65 10.52
N ALA A 265 49.08 15.79 10.84
CA ALA A 265 49.56 16.75 11.82
C ALA A 265 49.24 16.32 13.27
N PRO A 266 50.08 16.66 14.28
CA PRO A 266 49.90 16.22 15.66
C PRO A 266 48.91 17.10 16.45
N MET A 267 48.18 16.47 17.38
CA MET A 267 47.24 17.09 18.33
C MET A 267 47.96 17.90 19.44
N PRO A 268 47.32 18.95 20.01
CA PRO A 268 47.87 19.69 21.15
C PRO A 268 47.66 18.96 22.50
N PRO A 269 48.52 19.20 23.52
CA PRO A 269 48.50 18.46 24.78
C PRO A 269 47.43 18.97 25.76
N GLN A 270 46.79 18.03 26.47
CA GLN A 270 45.87 18.28 27.58
C GLN A 270 46.65 18.55 28.89
N ALA A 271 46.18 19.53 29.67
CA ALA A 271 46.72 19.88 30.98
C ALA A 271 46.19 18.96 32.11
N PRO A 272 46.92 18.80 33.24
CA PRO A 272 46.70 17.72 34.19
C PRO A 272 45.60 18.03 35.24
N MET A 273 44.83 17.00 35.59
CA MET A 273 43.92 16.98 36.75
C MET A 273 44.69 16.82 38.07
N ALA A 274 44.17 17.49 39.12
CA ALA A 274 44.54 17.25 40.51
C ALA A 274 43.36 16.63 41.29
N PRO A 275 43.62 15.88 42.40
CA PRO A 275 42.74 14.80 42.85
C PRO A 275 42.14 15.02 44.24
N GLN A 276 40.88 14.67 44.44
CA GLN A 276 40.27 14.34 45.74
C GLN A 276 39.01 13.48 45.45
N ALA A 277 38.46 12.62 46.30
CA ALA A 277 38.86 11.79 47.43
C ALA A 277 37.57 11.00 47.80
N THR A 278 37.73 9.84 48.43
CA THR A 278 36.73 8.78 48.70
C THR A 278 35.57 9.15 49.66
N GLY A 279 34.37 8.55 49.47
CA GLY A 279 33.37 8.36 50.54
C GLY A 279 31.92 8.11 50.09
N PRO A 280 31.05 7.40 50.86
CA PRO A 280 30.14 6.37 50.33
C PRO A 280 28.61 6.60 50.50
N TYR A 281 27.83 5.81 49.74
CA TYR A 281 26.45 5.29 49.94
C TYR A 281 25.39 6.11 50.73
N GLY A 282 24.22 6.33 50.12
CA GLY A 282 22.94 6.42 50.85
C GLY A 282 21.81 7.26 50.23
N GLN A 283 20.75 6.58 49.77
CA GLN A 283 19.33 6.96 49.64
C GLN A 283 18.86 8.15 48.76
N PRO A 284 17.69 8.01 48.07
CA PRO A 284 17.09 9.08 47.27
C PRO A 284 16.28 10.06 48.15
N PRO A 285 16.36 11.39 47.92
CA PRO A 285 15.56 12.36 48.66
C PRO A 285 14.19 12.63 48.02
N GLN A 286 13.17 12.75 48.88
CA GLN A 286 11.83 13.25 48.59
C GLN A 286 11.84 14.70 48.06
N PRO A 287 10.85 15.13 47.26
CA PRO A 287 10.70 16.52 46.87
C PRO A 287 10.17 17.38 48.05
N PRO A 288 10.81 18.52 48.39
CA PRO A 288 10.29 19.45 49.38
C PRO A 288 9.33 20.49 48.81
N GLN A 289 8.39 20.87 49.68
CA GLN A 289 7.38 21.90 49.51
C GLN A 289 7.94 23.33 49.36
N PHE A 290 7.09 24.14 48.72
CA PHE A 290 7.15 25.57 48.49
C PHE A 290 7.46 26.44 49.72
N GLY A 291 8.23 27.51 49.48
CA GLY A 291 8.35 28.66 50.38
C GLY A 291 8.95 29.91 49.71
N GLN A 292 8.09 30.91 49.51
CA GLN A 292 8.28 32.37 49.74
C GLN A 292 9.20 33.21 48.83
N VAL A 293 8.62 34.22 48.15
CA VAL A 293 9.19 35.57 48.01
C VAL A 293 8.04 36.62 48.05
N PRO A 294 8.17 37.76 48.77
CA PRO A 294 7.07 38.72 49.03
C PRO A 294 7.11 40.01 48.18
N GLY A 295 5.95 40.65 47.95
CA GLY A 295 5.86 42.05 47.46
C GLY A 295 4.51 42.52 46.89
N HIS A 296 3.52 42.83 47.75
CA HIS A 296 2.71 44.08 47.85
C HIS A 296 2.68 45.06 46.63
N ILE A 297 1.58 45.66 46.11
CA ILE A 297 0.13 45.94 46.42
C ILE A 297 -0.51 46.56 45.11
N PRO A 298 -1.77 47.08 44.99
CA PRO A 298 -3.12 46.71 45.46
C PRO A 298 -4.19 46.62 44.32
N GLY A 299 -5.32 45.93 44.57
CA GLY A 299 -6.56 46.12 43.80
C GLY A 299 -7.49 44.91 43.77
N GLN A 300 -8.16 44.59 44.89
CA GLN A 300 -9.14 43.49 44.96
C GLN A 300 -10.56 44.02 45.24
N GLY A 301 -11.50 43.64 44.37
CA GLY A 301 -12.90 43.41 44.73
C GLY A 301 -13.04 41.99 45.28
N VAL A 302 -13.82 41.84 46.35
CA VAL A 302 -14.00 40.58 47.12
C VAL A 302 -15.47 40.13 47.02
N PRO A 303 -15.77 38.85 46.73
CA PRO A 303 -17.10 38.27 46.93
C PRO A 303 -17.31 37.76 48.38
N PRO A 304 -18.56 37.62 48.86
CA PRO A 304 -18.88 37.53 50.30
C PRO A 304 -18.62 36.15 50.95
N PRO A 305 -18.54 36.09 52.30
CA PRO A 305 -18.24 34.87 53.06
C PRO A 305 -19.47 33.99 53.34
N ALA A 306 -19.23 32.69 53.52
CA ALA A 306 -20.23 31.70 53.93
C ALA A 306 -20.64 31.86 55.42
N PRO A 307 -21.91 31.58 55.78
CA PRO A 307 -22.41 31.78 57.14
C PRO A 307 -22.04 30.63 58.11
N PRO A 308 -22.06 30.91 59.43
CA PRO A 308 -21.69 29.96 60.48
C PRO A 308 -22.84 29.03 60.87
N PHE A 309 -22.47 27.88 61.42
CA PHE A 309 -23.34 26.85 62.01
C PHE A 309 -24.31 27.43 63.06
N GLY A 310 -25.61 27.29 62.79
CA GLY A 310 -26.71 27.59 63.71
C GLY A 310 -27.41 26.31 64.20
N GLN A 311 -27.73 26.30 65.49
CA GLN A 311 -28.39 25.24 66.24
C GLN A 311 -29.85 25.03 65.81
N HIS A 312 -30.35 23.78 65.86
CA HIS A 312 -31.78 23.47 65.79
C HIS A 312 -32.27 22.82 67.11
N PRO A 313 -33.53 23.10 67.54
CA PRO A 313 -34.11 22.67 68.82
C PRO A 313 -34.67 21.23 68.79
N PRO A 314 -34.98 20.61 69.95
CA PRO A 314 -35.42 19.22 70.01
C PRO A 314 -36.93 19.08 69.76
N ALA A 315 -37.32 18.03 69.03
CA ALA A 315 -38.72 17.62 68.83
C ALA A 315 -38.83 16.08 68.98
N PRO A 316 -40.03 15.56 69.30
CA PRO A 316 -40.20 14.56 70.36
C PRO A 316 -40.10 13.11 69.90
N PHE A 317 -39.85 12.26 70.90
CA PHE A 317 -39.82 10.81 70.85
C PHE A 317 -41.05 10.18 70.17
N GLY A 318 -40.78 9.19 69.32
CA GLY A 318 -41.73 8.17 68.90
C GLY A 318 -41.99 8.17 67.40
N GLN A 319 -41.31 7.25 66.69
CA GLN A 319 -41.66 6.56 65.42
C GLN A 319 -40.33 6.17 64.76
N GLN A 320 -39.95 4.89 64.84
CA GLN A 320 -38.79 4.34 64.14
C GLN A 320 -39.07 4.30 62.64
N PRO A 321 -38.26 4.94 61.78
CA PRO A 321 -38.27 4.68 60.34
C PRO A 321 -37.72 3.28 60.06
N PRO A 322 -38.19 2.59 59.01
CA PRO A 322 -37.69 1.27 58.66
C PRO A 322 -36.21 1.37 58.26
N VAL A 323 -35.41 0.46 58.82
CA VAL A 323 -34.04 0.19 58.38
C VAL A 323 -34.03 -0.01 56.85
N PRO A 324 -33.22 0.75 56.08
CA PRO A 324 -32.88 0.35 54.74
C PRO A 324 -32.01 -0.89 54.89
N GLN A 325 -32.65 -2.05 54.71
CA GLN A 325 -32.00 -3.33 54.58
C GLN A 325 -30.88 -3.18 53.56
N GLY A 326 -29.64 -3.38 54.01
CA GLY A 326 -28.47 -3.37 53.17
C GLY A 326 -28.75 -4.25 51.96
N GLY A 327 -28.86 -3.63 50.80
CA GLY A 327 -28.89 -4.33 49.54
C GLY A 327 -27.60 -5.13 49.47
N ALA A 328 -27.72 -6.46 49.54
CA ALA A 328 -26.70 -7.35 49.02
C ALA A 328 -26.26 -6.81 47.65
N PRO A 329 -24.97 -6.89 47.27
CA PRO A 329 -24.59 -6.56 45.91
C PRO A 329 -25.47 -7.41 44.99
N GLN A 330 -26.33 -6.74 44.22
CA GLN A 330 -27.15 -7.41 43.21
C GLN A 330 -26.18 -8.06 42.23
N THR A 331 -25.91 -9.33 42.47
CA THR A 331 -25.38 -10.27 41.50
C THR A 331 -26.48 -10.45 40.46
N GLY A 332 -26.52 -9.53 39.51
CA GLY A 332 -27.59 -9.41 38.53
C GLY A 332 -27.11 -8.91 37.17
N GLY A 333 -25.86 -9.21 36.80
CA GLY A 333 -25.37 -8.96 35.46
C GLY A 333 -25.58 -10.20 34.58
N GLY A 334 -26.81 -10.44 34.13
CA GLY A 334 -27.06 -11.49 33.13
C GLY A 334 -26.31 -11.19 31.81
N LEU A 335 -26.30 -12.16 30.88
CA LEU A 335 -25.66 -12.04 29.55
C LEU A 335 -25.97 -10.68 28.87
N GLN A 336 -27.20 -10.20 28.99
CA GLN A 336 -27.63 -8.94 28.39
C GLN A 336 -26.95 -7.69 28.98
N ALA A 337 -26.65 -7.68 30.28
CA ALA A 337 -25.92 -6.59 30.92
C ALA A 337 -24.44 -6.60 30.50
N ALA A 338 -23.86 -7.80 30.33
CA ALA A 338 -22.48 -7.95 29.85
C ALA A 338 -22.31 -7.47 28.39
N LEU A 339 -23.33 -7.64 27.55
CA LEU A 339 -23.31 -7.21 26.16
C LEU A 339 -23.74 -5.75 25.95
N GLN A 340 -24.26 -5.09 26.97
CA GLN A 340 -24.79 -3.73 26.88
C GLN A 340 -23.78 -2.69 26.34
N PRO A 341 -22.48 -2.70 26.70
CA PRO A 341 -21.48 -1.78 26.16
C PRO A 341 -21.15 -2.00 24.67
N TYR A 342 -21.44 -3.19 24.15
CA TYR A 342 -21.15 -3.59 22.76
C TYR A 342 -22.38 -3.48 21.86
N LYS A 343 -23.45 -2.84 22.35
CA LYS A 343 -24.63 -2.58 21.54
C LYS A 343 -24.29 -1.60 20.43
N GLU A 344 -24.96 -1.81 19.30
CA GLU A 344 -24.85 -0.98 18.11
C GLU A 344 -25.15 0.50 18.43
N ALA A 345 -24.36 1.38 17.83
CA ALA A 345 -24.62 2.82 17.86
C ALA A 345 -25.90 3.17 17.10
N ALA A 346 -26.59 4.21 17.56
CA ALA A 346 -27.87 4.65 16.99
C ALA A 346 -27.80 4.86 15.47
N THR A 347 -28.89 4.50 14.78
CA THR A 347 -29.07 4.70 13.34
C THR A 347 -29.44 6.15 12.99
N GLY A 348 -29.37 6.52 11.70
CA GLY A 348 -29.86 7.81 11.20
C GLY A 348 -28.78 8.77 10.69
N GLN A 349 -27.52 8.36 10.70
CA GLN A 349 -26.42 9.04 10.03
C GLN A 349 -25.87 8.16 8.92
N ARG A 350 -25.42 8.78 7.81
CA ARG A 350 -24.84 8.04 6.69
C ARG A 350 -23.62 7.25 7.11
N TRP A 351 -22.71 7.86 7.87
CA TRP A 351 -21.55 7.22 8.47
C TRP A 351 -21.69 7.18 9.98
N THR A 352 -21.43 6.04 10.62
CA THR A 352 -21.52 5.90 12.07
C THR A 352 -20.42 4.99 12.60
N SER A 353 -19.55 5.51 13.46
CA SER A 353 -18.59 4.71 14.22
C SER A 353 -19.33 3.83 15.22
N GLN A 354 -19.23 2.51 15.05
CA GLN A 354 -19.75 1.54 16.03
C GLN A 354 -18.81 1.41 17.22
N ASN A 355 -17.52 1.50 16.93
CA ASN A 355 -16.42 1.66 17.87
C ASN A 355 -15.24 2.28 17.11
N GLN A 356 -14.03 2.24 17.68
CA GLN A 356 -12.84 2.83 17.03
C GLN A 356 -12.36 2.06 15.78
N GLN A 357 -12.80 0.82 15.56
CA GLN A 357 -12.29 -0.09 14.53
C GLN A 357 -13.37 -0.57 13.55
N LEU A 358 -14.64 -0.23 13.79
CA LEU A 358 -15.78 -0.68 12.99
C LEU A 358 -16.64 0.52 12.58
N MET A 359 -16.79 0.70 11.27
CA MET A 359 -17.57 1.79 10.67
C MET A 359 -18.81 1.25 10.01
N ARG A 360 -19.98 1.84 10.27
CA ARG A 360 -21.21 1.54 9.54
C ARG A 360 -21.50 2.62 8.51
N ALA A 361 -21.81 2.22 7.29
CA ALA A 361 -22.42 3.06 6.26
C ALA A 361 -23.88 2.68 6.05
N ASP A 362 -24.79 3.65 6.08
CA ASP A 362 -26.19 3.47 5.72
C ASP A 362 -26.41 3.91 4.27
N LEU A 363 -26.67 2.95 3.39
CA LEU A 363 -26.87 3.18 1.96
C LEU A 363 -28.25 3.76 1.63
N THR A 364 -29.16 3.81 2.62
CA THR A 364 -30.47 4.48 2.45
C THR A 364 -30.36 5.99 2.61
N LEU A 365 -29.26 6.46 3.20
CA LEU A 365 -29.01 7.88 3.47
C LEU A 365 -27.95 8.41 2.51
N GLY A 366 -28.35 9.29 1.60
CA GLY A 366 -27.51 9.84 0.54
C GLY A 366 -27.73 9.14 -0.79
N ASP A 367 -27.91 9.90 -1.86
CA ASP A 367 -28.33 9.40 -3.18
C ASP A 367 -27.22 8.69 -3.95
N MET A 368 -26.03 8.58 -3.36
CA MET A 368 -24.83 8.06 -4.01
C MET A 368 -24.33 6.79 -3.32
N PRO A 369 -23.78 5.83 -4.09
CA PRO A 369 -23.11 4.65 -3.56
C PRO A 369 -21.93 4.97 -2.66
N VAL A 370 -21.50 3.95 -1.93
CA VAL A 370 -20.25 3.97 -1.16
C VAL A 370 -19.20 3.18 -1.93
N LEU A 371 -18.00 3.74 -2.05
CA LEU A 371 -16.82 3.02 -2.50
C LEU A 371 -16.01 2.62 -1.29
N ALA A 372 -15.61 1.36 -1.19
CA ALA A 372 -14.86 0.84 -0.07
C ALA A 372 -13.73 -0.06 -0.58
N ARG A 373 -12.66 -0.19 0.19
CA ARG A 373 -11.56 -1.11 -0.10
C ARG A 373 -12.10 -2.53 -0.16
N GLN A 374 -11.78 -3.24 -1.22
CA GLN A 374 -12.20 -4.62 -1.38
C GLN A 374 -11.72 -5.47 -0.19
N GLY A 375 -12.58 -6.37 0.30
CA GLY A 375 -12.30 -7.22 1.45
C GLY A 375 -12.53 -6.56 2.82
N SER A 376 -12.84 -5.26 2.88
CA SER A 376 -13.09 -4.56 4.15
C SER A 376 -14.49 -4.76 4.74
N MET A 377 -15.42 -5.40 4.01
CA MET A 377 -16.79 -5.64 4.50
C MET A 377 -16.77 -6.73 5.58
N VAL A 378 -17.33 -6.40 6.75
CA VAL A 378 -17.45 -7.31 7.91
C VAL A 378 -18.84 -7.92 7.98
N MET A 379 -19.87 -7.09 7.81
CA MET A 379 -21.26 -7.55 7.73
C MET A 379 -22.12 -6.55 6.97
N TYR A 380 -23.29 -6.98 6.52
CA TYR A 380 -24.31 -6.08 5.96
C TYR A 380 -25.70 -6.49 6.43
N GLN A 381 -26.63 -5.55 6.38
CA GLN A 381 -28.04 -5.75 6.74
C GLN A 381 -28.94 -5.10 5.71
N GLY A 382 -30.05 -5.74 5.35
CA GLY A 382 -30.95 -5.26 4.31
C GLY A 382 -30.54 -5.71 2.90
N LYS A 383 -31.02 -5.02 1.88
CA LYS A 383 -30.74 -5.37 0.48
C LYS A 383 -29.52 -4.60 0.01
N VAL A 384 -28.37 -5.23 -0.02
CA VAL A 384 -27.11 -4.62 -0.45
C VAL A 384 -26.53 -5.42 -1.62
N ASP A 385 -26.18 -4.71 -2.68
CA ASP A 385 -25.50 -5.24 -3.85
C ASP A 385 -24.07 -4.70 -3.88
N PHE A 386 -23.11 -5.61 -4.07
CA PHE A 386 -21.70 -5.32 -4.15
C PHE A 386 -21.24 -5.46 -5.60
N GLY A 387 -20.91 -4.34 -6.23
CA GLY A 387 -20.31 -4.30 -7.55
C GLY A 387 -18.81 -4.06 -7.43
N TYR A 388 -17.99 -4.94 -7.98
CA TYR A 388 -16.55 -4.69 -8.02
C TYR A 388 -16.28 -3.58 -9.04
N LYS A 389 -15.60 -2.51 -8.61
CA LYS A 389 -15.07 -1.51 -9.55
C LYS A 389 -13.73 -2.01 -10.07
N GLY A 390 -13.77 -3.19 -10.69
CA GLY A 390 -12.70 -3.81 -11.44
C GLY A 390 -13.23 -4.10 -12.85
N ALA A 391 -12.84 -3.28 -13.81
CA ALA A 391 -12.74 -3.63 -15.23
C ALA A 391 -13.96 -4.26 -15.94
N GLY A 392 -15.03 -3.49 -16.14
CA GLY A 392 -15.76 -3.59 -17.42
C GLY A 392 -14.85 -3.09 -18.56
N PHE A 393 -14.76 -3.83 -19.67
CA PHE A 393 -13.85 -3.63 -20.83
C PHE A 393 -13.94 -2.24 -21.53
N ALA A 394 -14.79 -1.33 -21.06
CA ALA A 394 -14.96 0.02 -21.58
C ALA A 394 -14.54 1.16 -20.61
N GLY A 395 -14.04 0.85 -19.41
CA GLY A 395 -13.66 1.86 -18.40
C GLY A 395 -12.15 2.04 -18.17
N ARG A 396 -11.29 1.34 -18.92
CA ARG A 396 -9.85 1.26 -18.66
C ARG A 396 -9.08 2.43 -19.29
N VAL A 397 -9.31 3.63 -18.77
CA VAL A 397 -8.44 4.80 -19.00
C VAL A 397 -8.10 5.49 -17.69
N VAL A 398 -7.93 4.77 -16.58
CA VAL A 398 -7.16 5.24 -15.42
C VAL A 398 -6.67 3.99 -14.66
N GLY A 399 -5.42 3.55 -14.87
CA GLY A 399 -4.89 2.39 -14.14
C GLY A 399 -3.52 1.91 -14.64
N ASN A 400 -3.20 2.10 -15.92
CA ASN A 400 -1.93 1.62 -16.48
C ASN A 400 -0.70 2.51 -16.18
N ALA A 401 -0.76 3.40 -15.18
CA ALA A 401 0.35 4.30 -14.84
C ALA A 401 0.80 4.24 -13.37
N THR A 402 0.12 3.46 -12.53
CA THR A 402 0.28 3.57 -11.07
C THR A 402 0.77 2.34 -10.33
N GLY A 403 0.97 1.14 -10.86
CA GLY A 403 1.72 0.07 -10.14
C GLY A 403 1.26 -0.34 -8.71
N GLN A 404 0.15 0.18 -8.20
CA GLN A 404 -0.58 -0.23 -7.00
C GLN A 404 -2.06 -0.17 -7.39
N GLU A 405 -2.64 -1.34 -7.67
CA GLU A 405 -4.03 -1.45 -8.07
C GLU A 405 -4.89 -1.40 -6.79
N MET A 406 -5.35 -0.21 -6.40
CA MET A 406 -6.29 -0.08 -5.30
C MET A 406 -7.67 -0.59 -5.74
N GLN A 407 -8.00 -1.80 -5.29
CA GLN A 407 -9.27 -2.45 -5.61
C GLN A 407 -10.40 -1.91 -4.72
N LEU A 408 -11.41 -1.33 -5.36
CA LEU A 408 -12.59 -0.78 -4.70
C LEU A 408 -13.82 -1.65 -4.98
N MET A 409 -14.56 -2.00 -3.93
CA MET A 409 -15.93 -2.49 -4.04
C MET A 409 -16.91 -1.32 -3.94
N ARG A 410 -17.88 -1.29 -4.83
CA ARG A 410 -19.00 -0.35 -4.83
C ARG A 410 -20.17 -1.00 -4.12
N CYS A 411 -20.64 -0.37 -3.05
CA CYS A 411 -21.77 -0.82 -2.25
C CYS A 411 -23.01 -0.01 -2.64
N THR A 412 -24.06 -0.70 -3.10
CA THR A 412 -25.34 -0.10 -3.50
C THR A 412 -26.50 -0.81 -2.84
N GLY A 413 -27.69 -0.20 -2.83
CA GLY A 413 -28.91 -0.84 -2.37
C GLY A 413 -29.63 -0.07 -1.26
N ARG A 414 -30.45 -0.79 -0.50
CA ARG A 414 -31.25 -0.27 0.63
C ARG A 414 -30.94 -1.09 1.87
N GLY A 415 -29.80 -0.79 2.47
CA GLY A 415 -29.27 -1.51 3.61
C GLY A 415 -28.09 -0.79 4.25
N GLN A 416 -27.46 -1.45 5.22
CA GLN A 416 -26.32 -0.95 5.96
C GLN A 416 -25.14 -1.90 5.75
N VAL A 417 -23.94 -1.35 5.66
CA VAL A 417 -22.69 -2.11 5.50
C VAL A 417 -21.72 -1.71 6.57
N PHE A 418 -21.03 -2.68 7.15
CA PHE A 418 -20.06 -2.47 8.22
C PHE A 418 -18.66 -2.80 7.68
N PHE A 419 -17.73 -1.86 7.87
CA PHE A 419 -16.37 -1.93 7.36
C PHE A 419 -15.35 -1.92 8.48
N ALA A 420 -14.32 -2.77 8.33
CA ALA A 420 -13.11 -2.78 9.15
C ALA A 420 -11.95 -3.35 8.33
N GLU A 421 -10.72 -3.10 8.78
CA GLU A 421 -9.53 -3.74 8.21
C GLU A 421 -8.45 -3.85 9.28
N ASP A 422 -7.98 -5.07 9.54
CA ASP A 422 -6.84 -5.40 10.42
C ASP A 422 -6.83 -4.73 11.81
N GLY A 423 -8.02 -4.45 12.37
CA GLY A 423 -8.14 -3.75 13.65
C GLY A 423 -7.60 -2.30 13.63
N SER A 424 -7.53 -1.68 12.46
CA SER A 424 -7.13 -0.29 12.30
C SER A 424 -8.12 0.66 12.98
N HIS A 425 -7.62 1.79 13.50
CA HIS A 425 -8.49 2.86 13.99
C HIS A 425 -9.09 3.60 12.79
N LEU A 426 -10.39 3.87 12.84
CA LEU A 426 -11.16 4.43 11.74
C LEU A 426 -11.62 5.85 12.06
N HIS A 427 -11.31 6.77 11.16
CA HIS A 427 -11.58 8.20 11.30
C HIS A 427 -12.40 8.69 10.12
N PRO A 428 -13.72 8.92 10.28
CA PRO A 428 -14.52 9.57 9.25
C PRO A 428 -14.17 11.06 9.18
N ILE A 429 -13.78 11.52 8.00
CA ILE A 429 -13.46 12.92 7.71
C ILE A 429 -14.52 13.45 6.75
N GLU A 430 -15.35 14.36 7.23
CA GLU A 430 -16.34 15.06 6.41
C GLU A 430 -15.68 16.22 5.65
N LEU A 431 -15.87 16.24 4.34
CA LEU A 431 -15.43 17.31 3.45
C LEU A 431 -16.65 18.16 3.07
N GLN A 432 -16.52 19.48 3.21
CA GLN A 432 -17.56 20.45 2.87
C GLN A 432 -17.10 21.40 1.75
N GLY A 433 -16.49 20.83 0.70
CA GLY A 433 -15.86 21.56 -0.40
C GLY A 433 -14.33 21.64 -0.29
N ASP A 434 -13.79 21.30 0.88
CA ASP A 434 -12.35 21.19 1.12
C ASP A 434 -11.73 20.00 0.37
N GLY A 435 -10.40 20.02 0.27
CA GLY A 435 -9.62 18.93 -0.31
C GLY A 435 -8.56 18.40 0.64
N ILE A 436 -8.42 17.08 0.68
CA ILE A 436 -7.43 16.36 1.51
C ILE A 436 -6.68 15.34 0.66
N CYS A 437 -5.39 15.19 0.91
CA CYS A 437 -4.58 14.11 0.36
C CYS A 437 -4.43 13.03 1.44
N VAL A 438 -4.68 11.78 1.09
CA VAL A 438 -4.57 10.61 1.99
C VAL A 438 -3.69 9.57 1.30
N SER A 439 -2.78 8.92 2.03
CA SER A 439 -2.06 7.75 1.49
C SER A 439 -3.09 6.70 1.05
N ALA A 440 -2.94 6.14 -0.15
CA ALA A 440 -3.92 5.22 -0.71
C ALA A 440 -4.11 3.98 0.18
N GLU A 441 -3.06 3.52 0.85
CA GLU A 441 -3.13 2.40 1.78
C GLU A 441 -4.02 2.68 3.01
N ASN A 442 -4.13 3.96 3.40
CA ASN A 442 -4.88 4.40 4.57
C ASN A 442 -6.35 4.74 4.24
N VAL A 443 -6.81 4.62 3.00
CA VAL A 443 -8.23 4.82 2.66
C VAL A 443 -8.99 3.51 2.91
N LEU A 444 -10.04 3.55 3.74
CA LEU A 444 -10.96 2.42 3.93
C LEU A 444 -12.15 2.51 2.99
N ALA A 445 -12.88 3.63 3.04
CA ALA A 445 -14.12 3.81 2.29
C ALA A 445 -14.47 5.29 2.15
N PHE A 446 -15.29 5.66 1.18
CA PHE A 446 -15.70 7.03 0.94
C PHE A 446 -16.97 7.10 0.10
N ASP A 447 -17.60 8.27 0.11
CA ASP A 447 -18.77 8.55 -0.71
C ASP A 447 -18.41 8.72 -2.19
N GLU A 448 -19.15 8.05 -3.09
CA GLU A 448 -18.93 8.18 -4.54
C GLU A 448 -19.19 9.61 -5.07
N SER A 449 -19.81 10.48 -4.26
CA SER A 449 -19.96 11.91 -4.58
C SER A 449 -18.64 12.68 -4.54
N LEU A 450 -17.62 12.18 -3.85
CA LEU A 450 -16.32 12.84 -3.77
C LEU A 450 -15.56 12.68 -5.09
N GLN A 451 -15.03 13.79 -5.60
CA GLN A 451 -14.05 13.75 -6.68
C GLN A 451 -12.74 13.25 -6.10
N TYR A 452 -12.11 12.29 -6.78
CA TYR A 452 -10.82 11.77 -6.34
C TYR A 452 -9.84 11.59 -7.50
N GLU A 453 -8.57 11.86 -7.20
CA GLU A 453 -7.46 11.68 -8.12
C GLU A 453 -6.35 10.87 -7.42
N VAL A 454 -5.84 9.84 -8.10
CA VAL A 454 -4.68 9.08 -7.63
C VAL A 454 -3.42 9.74 -8.14
N ARG A 455 -2.50 10.07 -7.24
CA ARG A 455 -1.21 10.70 -7.52
C ARG A 455 -0.09 9.77 -7.10
N ARG A 456 0.97 9.73 -7.92
CA ARG A 456 2.20 8.99 -7.66
C ARG A 456 3.29 9.97 -7.25
N ILE A 457 3.87 9.78 -6.09
CA ILE A 457 5.05 10.51 -5.61
C ILE A 457 6.25 9.60 -5.79
N GLU A 458 7.05 9.89 -6.83
CA GLU A 458 8.26 9.13 -7.12
C GLU A 458 9.43 9.64 -6.28
N GLY A 459 10.29 8.72 -5.82
CA GLY A 459 11.46 9.08 -5.04
C GLY A 459 12.37 7.88 -4.75
N HIS A 460 13.68 8.09 -4.86
CA HIS A 460 14.66 7.06 -4.52
C HIS A 460 14.63 6.76 -3.01
N GLY A 461 14.56 5.47 -2.65
CA GLY A 461 14.50 4.96 -1.28
C GLY A 461 13.09 4.72 -0.73
N ILE A 462 12.03 5.08 -1.44
CA ILE A 462 10.66 4.77 -1.05
C ILE A 462 10.43 3.25 -1.23
N PRO A 463 9.88 2.52 -0.24
CA PRO A 463 9.46 1.13 -0.41
C PRO A 463 8.51 0.98 -1.61
N GLY A 464 8.81 0.07 -2.55
CA GLY A 464 8.02 -0.08 -3.79
C GLY A 464 8.28 0.97 -4.88
N GLY A 465 9.23 1.89 -4.67
CA GLY A 465 9.70 2.86 -5.67
C GLY A 465 8.80 4.10 -5.89
N ALA A 466 7.61 4.14 -5.30
CA ALA A 466 6.75 5.32 -5.25
C ALA A 466 5.70 5.22 -4.15
N LEU A 467 5.25 6.38 -3.64
CA LEU A 467 4.07 6.46 -2.77
C LEU A 467 2.83 6.80 -3.60
N PHE A 468 1.71 6.17 -3.26
CA PHE A 468 0.42 6.46 -3.87
C PHE A 468 -0.46 7.23 -2.92
N THR A 469 -1.02 8.32 -3.41
CA THR A 469 -1.85 9.23 -2.65
C THR A 469 -3.15 9.44 -3.38
N MET A 470 -4.26 9.44 -2.64
CA MET A 470 -5.54 9.87 -3.14
C MET A 470 -5.82 11.29 -2.67
N GLN A 471 -6.03 12.19 -3.62
CA GLN A 471 -6.57 13.50 -3.33
C GLN A 471 -8.09 13.43 -3.45
N PHE A 472 -8.82 13.73 -2.37
CA PHE A 472 -10.27 13.87 -2.35
C PHE A 472 -10.66 15.34 -2.36
N GLN A 473 -11.75 15.67 -3.04
CA GLN A 473 -12.33 17.01 -3.06
C GLN A 473 -13.85 16.96 -3.24
N GLY A 474 -14.55 17.96 -2.69
CA GLY A 474 -16.00 18.12 -2.81
C GLY A 474 -16.73 17.91 -1.50
N THR A 475 -17.97 17.42 -1.56
CA THR A 475 -18.82 17.20 -0.38
C THR A 475 -19.12 15.72 -0.20
N GLY A 476 -18.82 15.21 0.99
CA GLY A 476 -18.96 13.80 1.35
C GLY A 476 -17.97 13.40 2.44
N THR A 477 -17.96 12.13 2.82
CA THR A 477 -17.06 11.61 3.85
C THR A 477 -16.04 10.64 3.25
N VAL A 478 -14.80 10.72 3.72
CA VAL A 478 -13.77 9.69 3.55
C VAL A 478 -13.43 9.09 4.91
N VAL A 479 -13.40 7.77 4.99
CA VAL A 479 -13.02 7.01 6.19
C VAL A 479 -11.57 6.58 6.05
N VAL A 480 -10.74 7.10 6.95
CA VAL A 480 -9.28 6.91 6.96
C VAL A 480 -8.89 5.93 8.07
N LYS A 481 -7.94 5.05 7.77
CA LYS A 481 -7.36 4.04 8.67
C LYS A 481 -6.04 4.52 9.25
N THR A 482 -5.82 4.26 10.53
CA THR A 482 -4.53 4.49 11.19
C THR A 482 -4.18 3.35 12.13
N HIS A 483 -2.89 3.15 12.34
CA HIS A 483 -2.36 2.40 13.46
C HIS A 483 -2.41 3.29 14.71
N GLY A 484 -3.28 2.94 15.66
CA GLY A 484 -3.48 3.74 16.87
C GLY A 484 -4.13 5.11 16.59
N VAL A 485 -4.11 5.98 17.59
CA VAL A 485 -4.70 7.33 17.51
C VAL A 485 -3.70 8.28 16.83
N PRO A 486 -4.07 8.92 15.71
CA PRO A 486 -3.16 9.80 14.98
C PRO A 486 -3.02 11.18 15.63
N VAL A 487 -1.99 11.92 15.21
CA VAL A 487 -1.73 13.31 15.60
C VAL A 487 -1.78 14.21 14.37
N VAL A 488 -2.47 15.34 14.48
CA VAL A 488 -2.51 16.38 13.45
C VAL A 488 -1.51 17.47 13.80
N LEU A 489 -0.63 17.81 12.88
CA LEU A 489 0.46 18.77 13.07
C LEU A 489 0.40 19.86 12.00
N PRO A 490 0.57 21.16 12.35
CA PRO A 490 0.65 22.22 11.37
C PRO A 490 1.92 22.12 10.53
N VAL A 491 1.82 22.41 9.24
CA VAL A 491 2.97 22.48 8.33
C VAL A 491 3.76 23.75 8.60
N THR A 492 4.99 23.56 9.02
CA THR A 492 6.04 24.59 9.12
C THR A 492 7.11 24.37 8.04
N PRO A 493 7.97 25.38 7.72
CA PRO A 493 9.04 25.23 6.73
C PRO A 493 10.03 24.07 6.99
N THR A 494 10.10 23.56 8.22
CA THR A 494 10.98 22.47 8.65
C THR A 494 10.20 21.23 9.08
N THR A 495 9.08 20.93 8.41
CA THR A 495 8.27 19.75 8.71
C THR A 495 8.71 18.57 7.86
N PHE A 496 9.16 17.53 8.55
CA PHE A 496 9.56 16.26 7.95
C PHE A 496 8.87 15.13 8.71
N ALA A 497 8.40 14.12 7.98
CA ALA A 497 7.80 12.93 8.58
C ALA A 497 8.23 11.69 7.81
N ASP A 498 8.32 10.56 8.52
CA ASP A 498 8.61 9.26 7.92
C ASP A 498 7.49 8.86 6.94
N CYS A 499 7.86 8.33 5.78
CA CYS A 499 6.88 7.95 4.75
C CYS A 499 5.85 6.91 5.22
N ASN A 500 6.21 5.99 6.11
CA ASN A 500 5.30 4.96 6.64
C ASN A 500 4.38 5.50 7.76
N ALA A 501 4.76 6.62 8.38
CA ALA A 501 4.00 7.24 9.46
C ALA A 501 2.99 8.30 8.95
N VAL A 502 3.12 8.77 7.70
CA VAL A 502 2.22 9.78 7.12
C VAL A 502 0.93 9.13 6.65
N VAL A 503 -0.20 9.65 7.12
CA VAL A 503 -1.55 9.17 6.77
C VAL A 503 -2.23 10.11 5.78
N ALA A 504 -2.21 11.41 6.08
CA ALA A 504 -2.92 12.42 5.30
C ALA A 504 -2.29 13.81 5.44
N TRP A 505 -2.62 14.73 4.54
CA TRP A 505 -2.19 16.13 4.60
C TRP A 505 -3.13 17.05 3.82
N SER A 506 -3.04 18.35 4.08
CA SER A 506 -3.83 19.34 3.34
C SER A 506 -3.45 19.32 1.86
N SER A 507 -4.46 19.28 0.97
CA SER A 507 -4.26 19.22 -0.49
C SER A 507 -3.41 20.36 -1.07
N ALA A 508 -3.35 21.52 -0.39
CA ALA A 508 -2.51 22.65 -0.79
C ALA A 508 -1.04 22.51 -0.36
N SER A 509 -0.66 21.45 0.36
CA SER A 509 0.74 21.23 0.77
C SER A 509 1.53 20.58 -0.37
N GLN A 510 2.70 21.14 -0.65
CA GLN A 510 3.69 20.51 -1.51
C GLN A 510 4.47 19.45 -0.72
N VAL A 511 4.56 18.25 -1.27
CA VAL A 511 5.33 17.13 -0.70
C VAL A 511 6.57 16.91 -1.55
N ILE A 512 7.73 16.86 -0.89
CA ILE A 512 9.03 16.63 -1.53
C ILE A 512 9.70 15.45 -0.84
N VAL A 513 10.08 14.43 -1.60
CA VAL A 513 10.84 13.30 -1.07
C VAL A 513 12.25 13.78 -0.71
N SER A 514 12.64 13.60 0.55
CA SER A 514 13.93 14.03 1.05
C SER A 514 14.62 12.88 1.78
N SER A 515 15.77 12.45 1.27
CA SER A 515 16.66 11.48 1.94
C SER A 515 17.52 12.12 3.03
N GLN A 516 17.17 13.32 3.49
CA GLN A 516 17.99 14.06 4.47
C GLN A 516 17.83 13.51 5.88
N VAL A 517 18.54 12.43 6.20
CA VAL A 517 19.08 12.24 7.55
C VAL A 517 20.45 11.55 7.47
N ARG A 518 21.54 12.32 7.61
CA ARG A 518 22.79 11.77 8.14
C ARG A 518 22.60 11.54 9.63
N LEU A 519 21.82 10.53 10.02
CA LEU A 519 21.70 10.17 11.42
C LEU A 519 23.02 9.48 11.77
N ARG A 520 23.93 10.20 12.45
CA ARG A 520 25.00 9.55 13.22
C ARG A 520 24.33 8.82 14.38
N ARG A 521 23.75 7.66 14.11
CA ARG A 521 23.19 6.78 15.13
C ARG A 521 23.74 5.40 14.83
N ASN A 522 24.51 4.85 15.78
CA ASN A 522 25.05 3.49 15.69
C ASN A 522 23.92 2.54 15.29
N ALA A 523 23.96 2.05 14.05
CA ALA A 523 23.10 1.01 13.58
C ALA A 523 23.37 -0.25 14.40
N TYR A 524 22.34 -0.76 15.07
CA TYR A 524 22.38 -2.12 15.59
C TYR A 524 22.35 -3.10 14.41
N PRO A 525 23.00 -4.27 14.50
CA PRO A 525 22.97 -5.27 13.43
C PRO A 525 21.52 -5.72 13.20
N GLY A 526 20.93 -5.38 12.04
CA GLY A 526 19.60 -5.86 11.64
C GLY A 526 18.63 -4.82 11.05
N HIS A 527 18.87 -3.51 11.18
CA HIS A 527 18.00 -2.49 10.57
C HIS A 527 18.57 -1.94 9.26
N SER A 528 17.77 -2.00 8.18
CA SER A 528 18.03 -1.29 6.93
C SER A 528 17.91 0.21 7.17
N GLY A 529 19.03 0.89 7.38
CA GLY A 529 19.13 2.28 7.83
C GLY A 529 18.84 3.35 6.77
N GLU A 530 17.84 3.15 5.91
CA GLU A 530 17.44 4.13 4.88
C GLU A 530 15.99 4.58 5.11
N THR A 531 15.74 5.41 6.12
CA THR A 531 14.41 6.04 6.31
C THR A 531 14.23 7.17 5.30
N VAL A 532 13.26 7.00 4.39
CA VAL A 532 12.84 8.10 3.51
C VAL A 532 11.83 8.97 4.22
N ASN A 533 12.18 10.25 4.33
CA ASN A 533 11.32 11.27 4.90
C ASN A 533 10.65 12.09 3.80
N LEU A 534 9.42 12.48 4.06
CA LEU A 534 8.67 13.44 3.26
C LEU A 534 8.83 14.82 3.88
N GLN A 535 9.31 15.79 3.10
CA GLN A 535 9.28 17.20 3.46
C GLN A 535 7.96 17.81 3.02
N PHE A 536 7.28 18.47 3.95
CA PHE A 536 6.03 19.20 3.66
C PHE A 536 6.28 20.70 3.64
N ARG A 537 5.77 21.37 2.61
CA ARG A 537 5.80 22.83 2.48
C ARG A 537 4.40 23.33 2.16
N GLY A 538 3.96 24.37 2.87
CA GLY A 538 2.63 24.94 2.67
C GLY A 538 2.50 26.29 3.35
N ALA A 539 1.49 27.05 2.96
CA ALA A 539 1.08 28.26 3.66
C ALA A 539 0.61 27.94 5.11
N PRO A 540 0.65 28.91 6.03
CA PRO A 540 0.08 28.74 7.37
C PRO A 540 -1.37 28.26 7.31
N GLY A 541 -1.73 27.30 8.17
CA GLY A 541 -3.05 26.66 8.18
C GLY A 541 -3.09 25.29 7.51
N ASN A 542 -2.07 24.93 6.72
CA ASN A 542 -1.89 23.55 6.25
C ASN A 542 -1.45 22.62 7.39
N PHE A 543 -1.78 21.34 7.28
CA PHE A 543 -1.50 20.31 8.27
C PHE A 543 -1.05 18.99 7.63
N ILE A 544 -0.43 18.16 8.45
CA ILE A 544 -0.19 16.73 8.19
C ILE A 544 -0.82 15.90 9.32
N VAL A 545 -1.17 14.67 9.01
CA VAL A 545 -1.69 13.66 9.94
C VAL A 545 -0.69 12.51 9.97
N VAL A 546 -0.19 12.22 11.17
CA VAL A 546 0.79 11.16 11.39
C VAL A 546 0.24 10.13 12.38
N GLN A 547 0.52 8.86 12.13
CA GLN A 547 0.16 7.75 13.01
C GLN A 547 1.36 7.32 13.87
N PRO A 548 1.13 6.80 15.08
CA PRO A 548 2.17 6.21 15.93
C PRO A 548 2.60 4.82 15.41
N TYR A 549 3.27 4.77 14.25
CA TYR A 549 3.74 3.54 13.60
C TYR A 549 5.13 3.73 12.98
N GLU A 550 5.99 2.72 13.14
CA GLU A 550 7.34 2.63 12.56
C GLU A 550 7.56 1.15 12.15
N VAL A 551 8.26 0.93 11.03
CA VAL A 551 8.49 -0.40 10.42
C VAL A 551 9.84 -0.99 10.81
#